data_AF-A0A8J8YGR8-F1
#
_entry.id   AF-A0A8J8YGR8-F1
#
_cell.length_a   1.000
_cell.length_b   1.000
_cell.length_c   1.000
_cell.angle_alpha   90.00
_cell.angle_beta   90.00
_cell.angle_gamma   90.00
#
_symmetry.space_group_name_H-M   'P 1'
#
loop_
_entity.id
_entity.type
_entity.pdbx_description
1 polymer ?
#
loop_
_entity_poly.entity_id
_entity_poly.type
_entity_poly.pdbx_seq_one_letter_code
_entity_poly.pdbx_strand_id
1 'polypeptide(L)' 'MDLDPEGIFRDDSDEDEDSVKGSFSSNGLTVSSKFPRFSDMYTLTIASVNPQSIAANKPIHFTKSVTKWYVPIDL' A
#
# COMPACT_ATOMS: atom_id res chain seq x y z
N MET A 1 28.41 -6.42 5.48
CA MET A 1 28.28 -5.05 6.04
C MET A 1 29.31 -4.25 5.27
N ASP A 2 28.96 -3.89 4.04
CA ASP A 2 29.97 -3.50 3.06
C ASP A 2 29.88 -2.00 2.89
N LEU A 3 30.97 -1.30 3.22
CA LEU A 3 31.09 0.13 3.02
C LEU A 3 31.14 0.41 1.52
N ASP A 4 30.41 1.41 1.06
CA ASP A 4 30.61 1.93 -0.28
C ASP A 4 31.98 2.65 -0.36
N PRO A 5 32.52 2.88 -1.57
CA PRO A 5 33.83 3.52 -1.71
C PRO A 5 33.86 4.97 -1.20
N GLU A 6 32.69 5.55 -0.86
CA GLU A 6 32.52 6.92 -0.35
C GLU A 6 32.32 6.94 1.18
N GLY A 7 32.38 5.79 1.86
CA GLY A 7 32.29 5.70 3.32
C GLY A 7 30.89 5.95 3.89
N ILE A 8 29.86 5.85 3.06
CA ILE A 8 28.46 5.97 3.49
C ILE A 8 27.92 4.57 3.78
N PHE A 9 27.34 4.40 4.97
CA PHE A 9 26.62 3.17 5.32
C PHE A 9 25.39 3.04 4.42
N ARG A 10 25.34 2.00 3.58
CA ARG A 10 24.09 1.59 2.95
C ARG A 10 23.22 0.99 4.06
N ASP A 11 22.15 1.70 4.39
CA ASP A 11 21.04 1.11 5.14
C ASP A 11 20.35 0.16 4.14
N ASP A 12 20.77 -1.11 4.12
CA ASP A 12 20.08 -2.20 3.41
C ASP A 12 18.75 -2.57 4.11
N SER A 13 18.25 -1.67 4.98
CA SER A 13 16.95 -1.77 5.61
C SER A 13 15.89 -1.49 4.53
N ASP A 14 15.46 -2.61 3.97
CA ASP A 14 14.21 -2.84 3.26
C ASP A 14 14.26 -2.43 1.79
N GLU A 15 14.68 -3.41 0.98
CA GLU A 15 14.02 -3.69 -0.29
C GLU A 15 12.50 -3.48 -0.11
N ASP A 16 11.98 -2.35 -0.58
CA ASP A 16 10.56 -2.12 -0.77
C ASP A 16 10.04 -3.05 -1.90
N GLU A 17 10.28 -4.36 -1.79
CA GLU A 17 9.30 -5.31 -2.28
C GLU A 17 8.13 -5.23 -1.31
N ASP A 18 7.38 -4.15 -1.48
CA ASP A 18 6.08 -3.90 -0.91
C ASP A 18 5.19 -5.03 -1.45
N SER A 19 5.32 -6.22 -0.88
CA SER A 19 4.27 -7.22 -0.89
C SER A 19 3.15 -6.58 -0.08
N VAL A 20 2.44 -5.67 -0.74
CA VAL A 20 1.37 -4.87 -0.17
C VAL A 20 0.37 -5.88 0.35
N LYS A 21 0.40 -6.14 1.66
CA LYS A 21 -0.55 -7.05 2.29
C LYS A 21 -1.93 -6.43 2.08
N GLY A 22 -2.77 -7.10 1.30
CA GLY A 22 -4.05 -6.56 0.84
C GLY A 22 -4.02 -5.92 -0.55
N SER A 23 -3.01 -6.23 -1.37
CA SER A 23 -3.00 -5.96 -2.81
C SER A 23 -3.51 -7.16 -3.59
N PHE A 24 -4.41 -6.91 -4.53
CA PHE A 24 -4.94 -7.90 -5.45
C PHE A 24 -4.75 -7.41 -6.88
N SER A 25 -4.16 -8.24 -7.73
CA SER A 25 -3.99 -7.96 -9.15
C SER A 25 -4.96 -8.80 -9.98
N SER A 26 -5.81 -8.16 -10.77
CA SER A 26 -6.61 -8.83 -11.81
C SER A 26 -6.83 -7.93 -13.02
N ASN A 27 -6.97 -8.52 -14.21
CA ASN A 27 -7.27 -7.79 -15.46
C ASN A 27 -6.31 -6.61 -15.76
N GLY A 28 -5.05 -6.69 -15.35
CA GLY A 28 -4.06 -5.62 -15.56
C GLY A 28 -4.17 -4.43 -14.59
N LEU A 29 -5.00 -4.53 -13.55
CA LEU A 29 -5.12 -3.56 -12.47
C LEU A 29 -4.70 -4.15 -11.12
N THR A 30 -4.05 -3.34 -10.31
CA THR A 30 -3.70 -3.63 -8.91
C THR A 30 -4.58 -2.79 -8.00
N VAL A 31 -5.25 -3.45 -7.07
CA VAL A 31 -6.06 -2.81 -6.04
C VAL A 31 -5.37 -3.03 -4.69
N SER A 32 -5.01 -1.95 -3.99
CA SER A 32 -4.37 -2.00 -2.68
C SER A 32 -5.14 -1.18 -1.66
N SER A 33 -5.00 -1.51 -0.37
CA SER A 33 -5.65 -0.77 0.70
C SER A 33 -4.66 -0.40 1.82
N LYS A 34 -4.88 0.76 2.43
CA LYS A 34 -4.12 1.26 3.58
C LYS A 34 -5.08 1.70 4.68
N PHE A 35 -4.93 1.09 5.85
CA PHE A 35 -5.67 1.47 7.05
C PHE A 35 -4.66 1.89 8.14
N PRO A 36 -4.45 3.20 8.34
CA PRO A 36 -3.55 3.70 9.37
C PRO A 36 -4.03 3.32 10.77
N ARG A 37 -3.13 2.84 11.63
CA ARG A 37 -3.44 2.34 12.98
C ARG A 37 -4.21 3.33 13.87
N PHE A 38 -4.05 4.63 13.64
CA PHE A 38 -4.65 5.69 14.46
C PHE A 38 -5.62 6.59 13.69
N SER A 39 -6.19 6.09 12.59
CA SER A 39 -7.15 6.83 11.77
C SER A 39 -8.41 6.01 11.55
N ASP A 40 -9.56 6.68 11.58
CA ASP A 40 -10.82 6.10 11.13
C ASP A 40 -10.97 6.18 9.60
N MET A 41 -9.96 6.71 8.89
CA MET A 41 -9.94 6.82 7.44
C MET A 41 -9.17 5.66 6.83
N TYR A 42 -9.76 4.99 5.84
CA TYR A 42 -9.08 4.02 4.99
C TYR A 42 -8.91 4.58 3.58
N THR A 43 -7.83 4.19 2.91
CA THR A 43 -7.58 4.53 1.51
C THR A 43 -7.51 3.26 0.67
N LEU A 44 -8.29 3.21 -0.40
CA LEU A 44 -8.19 2.21 -1.47
C LEU A 44 -7.50 2.86 -2.67
N THR A 45 -6.46 2.22 -3.18
CA THR A 45 -5.73 2.67 -4.36
C THR A 45 -5.93 1.68 -5.50
N ILE A 46 -6.33 2.19 -6.67
CA ILE A 46 -6.42 1.41 -7.91
C ILE A 46 -5.35 1.94 -8.86
N ALA A 47 -4.45 1.07 -9.30
CA ALA A 47 -3.37 1.39 -10.23
C ALA A 47 -3.30 0.33 -11.34
N SER A 48 -2.52 0.60 -12.40
CA SER A 48 -2.15 -0.46 -13.33
C SER A 48 -1.15 -1.42 -12.69
N VAL A 49 -1.25 -2.71 -13.01
CA VAL A 49 -0.25 -3.72 -12.61
C VAL A 49 1.13 -3.37 -13.17
N ASN A 50 1.19 -2.76 -14.35
CA ASN A 50 2.44 -2.31 -14.96
C ASN A 50 2.41 -0.78 -15.15
N PRO A 51 3.06 -0.01 -14.27
CA PRO A 51 3.07 1.45 -14.36
C PRO A 51 3.79 2.00 -15.60
N GLN A 52 4.59 1.19 -16.30
CA GLN A 52 5.31 1.57 -17.53
C GLN A 52 4.50 1.28 -18.81
N SER A 53 3.32 0.66 -18.69
CA SER A 53 2.47 0.39 -19.84
C SER A 53 1.93 1.68 -20.47
N ILE A 54 1.84 1.75 -21.80
CA ILE A 54 1.19 2.86 -22.51
C ILE A 54 -0.29 3.05 -22.12
N ALA A 55 -0.92 1.98 -21.63
CA ALA A 55 -2.29 2.00 -21.13
C ALA A 55 -2.38 2.33 -19.62
N ALA A 56 -1.25 2.49 -18.93
CA ALA A 56 -1.24 2.82 -17.50
C ALA A 56 -1.71 4.26 -17.29
N ASN A 57 -2.85 4.40 -16.63
CA ASN A 57 -3.32 5.70 -16.16
C ASN A 57 -2.79 5.99 -14.75
N LYS A 58 -2.93 7.24 -14.31
CA LYS A 58 -2.59 7.67 -12.96
C LYS A 58 -3.37 6.84 -11.93
N PRO A 59 -2.73 6.40 -10.84
CA PRO A 59 -3.42 5.74 -9.73
C PRO A 59 -4.55 6.61 -9.17
N ILE A 60 -5.65 5.98 -8.81
CA ILE A 60 -6.81 6.65 -8.20
C ILE A 60 -6.87 6.26 -6.73
N HIS A 61 -7.10 7.25 -5.86
CA HIS A 61 -7.18 7.07 -4.41
C HIS A 61 -8.59 7.39 -3.90
N PHE A 62 -9.25 6.38 -3.34
CA PHE A 62 -10.54 6.53 -2.66
C PHE A 62 -10.32 6.53 -1.16
N THR A 63 -10.54 7.66 -0.51
CA THR A 63 -10.44 7.78 0.95
C THR A 63 -11.84 7.88 1.56
N LYS A 64 -12.11 7.03 2.56
CA LYS A 64 -13.43 6.92 3.21
C LYS A 64 -13.25 6.65 4.70
N SER A 65 -14.21 7.09 5.50
CA SER A 65 -14.26 6.80 6.93
C SER A 65 -14.91 5.44 7.20
N VAL A 66 -14.45 4.74 8.23
CA VAL A 66 -15.06 3.51 8.75
C VAL A 66 -16.15 3.88 9.75
N THR A 67 -17.32 3.24 9.63
CA THR A 67 -18.36 3.32 10.66
C THR A 67 -18.02 2.35 11.79
N LYS A 68 -17.90 2.87 13.02
CA LYS A 68 -17.71 2.06 14.22
C LYS A 68 -19.06 1.51 14.69
N TRP A 69 -19.21 0.19 14.64
CA TRP A 69 -20.36 -0.50 15.20
C TRP A 69 -20.03 -0.96 16.62
N TYR A 70 -20.84 -0.56 17.58
CA TYR A 70 -20.77 -1.09 18.94
C TYR A 70 -21.49 -2.43 18.97
N VAL A 71 -20.74 -3.53 19.07
CA VAL A 71 -21.32 -4.83 19.39
C VAL A 71 -21.38 -4.96 20.92
N PRO A 72 -22.55 -5.22 21.53
CA PRO A 72 -22.62 -5.55 22.96
C PRO A 72 -21.80 -6.82 23.18
N ILE A 73 -20.84 -6.77 24.10
CA ILE A 73 -19.95 -7.89 24.40
C ILE A 73 -20.63 -8.94 25.30
N ASP A 74 -21.89 -8.73 25.68
CA ASP A 74 -22.60 -9.57 26.67
C ASP A 74 -23.77 -10.36 26.03
N LEU A 75 -23.44 -11.41 25.27
CA LEU A 75 -24.39 -12.49 24.87
C LEU A 75 -23.91 -13.85 25.38
#